data_AF-A0A967YZY8-F1
#
_entry.id   AF-A0A967YZY8-F1
#
_cell.length_a   1.000
_cell.length_b   1.000
_cell.length_c   1.000
_cell.angle_alpha   90.00
_cell.angle_beta   90.00
_cell.angle_gamma   90.00
#
_symmetry.space_group_name_H-M   'P 1'
#
loop_
_entity.id
_entity.type
_entity.pdbx_description
1 polymer ?
#
loop_
_entity_poly.entity_id
_entity_poly.type
_entity_poly.pdbx_seq_one_letter_code
_entity_poly.pdbx_strand_id
1 'polypeptide(L)'
;MTTLYDRNQEGQVVTVPNMRPSYKWAGGGFVSTAEDLVRFGLAHLKSNFFEHETLAMMFTSQKTVDGKETGVGIGWMISRDPWGRRIVFHNGRQLGARSVLVVYPADNLAIAILSNLTGIPQLIEGVAVSIADPFIRIINGDACQFADEELIGNYQYLVGMPDNGSRGTLTISELMGRYSYQGSMTTSPNAKISQIPITSLVVYKSGISAIVAAPEGLLPIKLKTTPTGFSGFLTFHKGRNPQDISIEINRQ
;
A
#
# COMPACT_ATOMS: atom_id res chain seq x y z
N MET A 1 -12.39 -17.46 -18.34
CA MET A 1 -11.08 -17.57 -17.67
C MET A 1 -10.25 -16.39 -18.13
N THR A 2 -9.64 -15.62 -17.23
CA THR A 2 -8.88 -14.41 -17.56
C THR A 2 -7.58 -14.76 -18.29
N THR A 3 -7.22 -13.98 -19.32
CA THR A 3 -5.90 -14.07 -19.97
C THR A 3 -4.82 -13.55 -19.02
N LEU A 4 -3.76 -14.33 -18.85
CA LEU A 4 -2.62 -14.00 -17.99
C LEU A 4 -1.45 -13.45 -18.81
N TYR A 5 -0.66 -12.57 -18.20
CA TYR A 5 0.42 -11.83 -18.88
C TYR A 5 1.74 -11.83 -18.09
N ASP A 6 2.84 -11.76 -18.82
CA ASP A 6 4.18 -11.55 -18.29
C ASP A 6 4.90 -10.42 -19.04
N ARG A 7 6.02 -9.93 -18.50
CA ARG A 7 6.93 -9.04 -19.23
C ARG A 7 8.15 -9.81 -19.71
N ASN A 8 8.40 -9.80 -21.02
CA ASN A 8 9.61 -10.41 -21.57
C ASN A 8 10.87 -9.59 -21.22
N GLN A 9 12.06 -10.05 -21.64
CA GLN A 9 13.33 -9.37 -21.37
C GLN A 9 13.42 -7.96 -21.98
N GLU A 10 12.64 -7.69 -23.03
CA GLU A 10 12.53 -6.39 -23.69
C GLU A 10 11.50 -5.47 -23.02
N GLY A 11 10.82 -5.94 -21.97
CA GLY A 11 9.80 -5.20 -21.23
C GLY A 11 8.41 -5.20 -21.86
N GLN A 12 8.20 -5.94 -22.95
CA GLN A 12 6.91 -6.05 -23.64
C GLN A 12 5.97 -6.98 -22.88
N VAL A 13 4.67 -6.63 -22.85
CA VAL A 13 3.62 -7.46 -22.25
C VAL A 13 3.25 -8.58 -23.21
N VAL A 14 3.43 -9.82 -22.79
CA VAL A 14 3.15 -11.03 -23.57
C VAL A 14 2.19 -11.95 -22.83
N THR A 15 1.36 -12.71 -23.56
CA THR A 15 0.44 -13.67 -22.95
C THR A 15 1.18 -14.88 -22.39
N VAL A 16 0.72 -15.41 -21.25
CA VAL A 16 1.23 -16.66 -20.66
C VAL A 16 0.30 -17.82 -21.02
N PRO A 17 0.68 -18.70 -21.95
CA PRO A 17 -0.12 -19.88 -22.27
C PRO A 17 0.02 -20.96 -21.21
N ASN A 18 -1.05 -21.73 -20.99
CA ASN A 18 -1.02 -23.03 -20.28
C ASN A 18 -0.47 -23.00 -18.84
N MET A 19 -0.64 -21.91 -18.09
CA MET A 19 -0.24 -21.85 -16.69
C MET A 19 -1.06 -22.83 -15.84
N ARG A 20 -0.41 -23.89 -15.34
CA ARG A 20 -1.02 -24.92 -14.48
C ARG A 20 -0.20 -25.08 -13.19
N PRO A 21 -0.67 -24.59 -12.03
CA PRO A 21 0.08 -24.62 -10.79
C PRO A 21 -0.11 -25.94 -10.00
N SER A 22 -0.30 -27.08 -10.67
CA SER A 22 -0.64 -28.36 -10.03
C SER A 22 0.40 -28.83 -9.00
N TYR A 23 1.67 -28.48 -9.19
CA TYR A 23 2.78 -28.82 -8.29
C TYR A 23 2.74 -28.11 -6.93
N LYS A 24 1.88 -27.11 -6.75
CA LYS A 24 1.83 -26.26 -5.54
C LYS A 24 0.40 -26.10 -5.03
N TRP A 25 -0.43 -27.12 -5.16
CA TRP A 25 -1.87 -27.06 -4.95
C TRP A 25 -2.25 -26.33 -3.64
N ALA A 26 -1.82 -26.85 -2.49
CA ALA A 26 -2.09 -26.24 -1.18
C ALA A 26 -1.24 -24.97 -0.90
N GLY A 27 -0.07 -24.84 -1.52
CA GLY A 27 0.85 -23.72 -1.30
C GLY A 27 0.59 -22.47 -2.15
N GLY A 28 -0.27 -22.58 -3.17
CA GLY A 28 -0.60 -21.47 -4.08
C GLY A 28 -1.36 -21.86 -5.34
N GLY A 29 -1.90 -23.07 -5.46
CA GLY A 29 -2.63 -23.52 -6.65
C GLY A 29 -4.09 -23.08 -6.70
N PHE A 30 -4.60 -22.41 -5.66
CA PHE A 30 -5.97 -21.94 -5.61
C PHE A 30 -6.24 -20.83 -6.64
N VAL A 31 -7.40 -20.93 -7.28
CA VAL A 31 -7.95 -19.90 -8.17
C VAL A 31 -9.15 -19.29 -7.46
N SER A 32 -9.25 -17.97 -7.50
CA SER A 32 -10.32 -17.24 -6.82
C SER A 32 -10.62 -15.92 -7.55
N THR A 33 -11.63 -15.21 -7.08
CA THR A 33 -12.00 -13.86 -7.51
C THR A 33 -11.68 -12.86 -6.40
N ALA A 34 -11.63 -11.56 -6.72
CA ALA A 34 -11.41 -10.54 -5.69
C ALA A 34 -12.56 -10.57 -4.64
N GLU A 35 -13.78 -10.81 -5.11
CA GLU A 35 -14.97 -10.91 -4.26
C GLU A 35 -14.89 -12.09 -3.29
N ASP A 36 -14.48 -13.27 -3.78
CA ASP A 36 -14.34 -14.45 -2.92
C ASP A 36 -13.18 -14.32 -1.93
N LEU A 37 -12.08 -13.65 -2.31
CA LEU A 37 -11.01 -13.34 -1.38
C LEU A 37 -11.46 -12.36 -0.29
N VAL A 38 -12.28 -11.37 -0.62
CA VAL A 38 -12.88 -10.47 0.39
C VAL A 38 -13.82 -11.26 1.31
N ARG A 39 -14.70 -12.12 0.76
CA ARG A 39 -15.55 -13.01 1.57
C ARG A 39 -14.72 -13.90 2.50
N PHE A 40 -13.64 -14.47 2.00
CA PHE A 40 -12.68 -15.27 2.78
C PHE A 40 -12.07 -14.44 3.91
N GLY A 41 -11.58 -13.23 3.62
CA GLY A 41 -11.04 -12.31 4.63
C GLY A 41 -12.06 -11.94 5.71
N LEU A 42 -13.28 -11.59 5.31
CA LEU A 42 -14.38 -11.27 6.23
C LEU A 42 -14.82 -12.47 7.07
N ALA A 43 -14.76 -13.69 6.54
CA ALA A 43 -15.02 -14.91 7.31
C ALA A 43 -13.97 -15.13 8.41
N HIS A 44 -12.74 -14.61 8.24
CA HIS A 44 -11.70 -14.62 9.27
C HIS A 44 -11.78 -13.44 10.25
N LEU A 45 -12.77 -12.55 10.11
CA LEU A 45 -13.04 -11.46 11.05
C LEU A 45 -14.20 -11.78 12.00
N LYS A 46 -14.99 -12.81 11.69
CA LYS A 46 -16.19 -13.19 12.44
C LYS A 46 -16.02 -14.57 13.04
N SER A 47 -16.48 -14.77 14.27
CA SER A 47 -16.42 -16.06 14.97
C SER A 47 -17.52 -17.04 14.53
N ASN A 48 -18.06 -16.89 13.32
CA ASN A 48 -19.18 -17.72 12.85
C ASN A 48 -18.71 -19.01 12.17
N PHE A 49 -17.48 -19.02 11.66
CA PHE A 49 -16.88 -20.18 10.98
C PHE A 49 -15.70 -20.76 11.76
N PHE A 50 -14.90 -19.89 12.39
CA PHE A 50 -13.82 -20.27 13.29
C PHE A 50 -14.12 -19.80 14.71
N GLU A 51 -13.70 -20.57 15.70
CA GLU A 51 -13.68 -20.11 17.09
C GLU A 51 -12.75 -18.89 17.24
N HIS A 52 -13.06 -18.03 18.21
CA HIS A 52 -12.27 -16.82 18.43
C HIS A 52 -10.80 -17.13 18.73
N GLU A 53 -10.55 -18.18 19.52
CA GLU A 53 -9.23 -18.66 19.88
C GLU A 53 -8.45 -19.16 18.66
N THR A 54 -9.13 -19.79 17.69
CA THR A 54 -8.53 -20.24 16.44
C THR A 54 -8.07 -19.05 15.61
N LEU A 55 -8.91 -18.03 15.45
CA LEU A 55 -8.55 -16.81 14.73
C LEU A 55 -7.40 -16.06 15.43
N ALA A 56 -7.45 -15.96 16.75
CA ALA A 56 -6.39 -15.35 17.55
C ALA A 56 -5.05 -16.08 17.34
N MET A 57 -5.06 -17.41 17.33
CA MET A 57 -3.88 -18.23 17.05
C MET A 57 -3.35 -18.00 15.63
N MET A 58 -4.22 -18.05 14.62
CA MET A 58 -3.84 -17.84 13.21
C MET A 58 -3.22 -16.46 12.98
N PHE A 59 -3.71 -15.45 13.71
CA PHE A 59 -3.25 -14.07 13.61
C PHE A 59 -2.15 -13.71 14.61
N THR A 60 -1.62 -14.66 15.39
CA THR A 60 -0.50 -14.41 16.30
C THR A 60 0.81 -14.79 15.64
N SER A 61 1.80 -13.91 15.75
CA SER A 61 3.13 -14.16 15.20
C SER A 61 3.76 -15.35 15.89
N GLN A 62 4.25 -16.30 15.10
CA GLN A 62 4.97 -17.46 15.60
C GLN A 62 6.38 -17.04 16.01
N LYS A 63 7.00 -17.83 16.89
CA LYS A 63 8.36 -17.57 17.38
C LYS A 63 9.32 -18.64 16.87
N THR A 64 10.55 -18.22 16.59
CA THR A 64 11.67 -19.15 16.35
C THR A 64 12.08 -19.83 17.66
N VAL A 65 12.96 -20.85 17.57
CA VAL A 65 13.44 -21.61 18.74
C VAL A 65 14.15 -20.75 19.80
N ASP A 66 14.72 -19.62 19.40
CA ASP A 66 15.36 -18.61 20.25
C ASP A 66 14.38 -17.51 20.72
N GLY A 67 13.08 -17.68 20.48
CA GLY A 67 12.02 -16.79 20.99
C GLY A 67 11.75 -15.53 20.17
N LYS A 68 12.43 -15.35 19.04
CA LYS A 68 12.24 -14.17 18.17
C LYS A 68 10.94 -14.25 17.38
N GLU A 69 10.20 -13.15 17.38
CA GLU A 69 8.98 -13.01 16.58
C GLU A 69 9.28 -13.11 15.08
N THR A 70 8.49 -13.93 14.39
CA THR A 70 8.64 -14.15 12.94
C THR A 70 7.83 -13.16 12.11
N GLY A 71 6.84 -12.46 12.67
CA GLY A 71 5.90 -11.64 11.89
C GLY A 71 5.01 -12.47 10.97
N VAL A 72 4.89 -13.77 11.22
CA VAL A 72 4.08 -14.72 10.44
C VAL A 72 3.28 -15.55 11.42
N GLY A 73 1.95 -15.54 11.27
CA GLY A 73 1.04 -16.46 11.94
C GLY A 73 0.78 -17.71 11.10
N ILE A 74 -0.29 -18.43 11.40
CA ILE A 74 -0.63 -19.66 10.67
C ILE A 74 -1.31 -19.27 9.35
N GLY A 75 -0.53 -19.23 8.27
CA GLY A 75 -1.02 -18.86 6.94
C GLY A 75 -1.21 -17.37 6.70
N TRP A 76 -0.72 -16.50 7.60
CA TRP A 76 -0.87 -15.06 7.52
C TRP A 76 0.44 -14.34 7.85
N MET A 77 0.77 -13.30 7.09
CA MET A 77 1.76 -12.31 7.50
C MET A 77 1.10 -11.29 8.41
N ILE A 78 1.83 -10.83 9.42
CA ILE A 78 1.34 -9.87 10.42
C ILE A 78 2.24 -8.64 10.36
N SER A 79 1.63 -7.47 10.23
CA SER A 79 2.38 -6.22 10.09
C SER A 79 1.56 -5.03 10.57
N ARG A 80 2.08 -3.84 10.30
CA ARG A 80 1.38 -2.56 10.46
C ARG A 80 1.40 -1.82 9.15
N ASP A 81 0.34 -1.08 8.91
CA ASP A 81 0.28 -0.15 7.79
C ASP A 81 0.99 1.19 8.12
N PRO A 82 1.11 2.12 7.15
CA PRO A 82 1.80 3.41 7.35
C PRO A 82 1.25 4.28 8.49
N TRP A 83 0.01 4.03 8.91
CA TRP A 83 -0.65 4.77 10.00
C TRP A 83 -0.55 4.04 11.34
N GLY A 84 0.14 2.90 11.38
CA GLY A 84 0.35 2.08 12.58
C GLY A 84 -0.77 1.09 12.86
N ARG A 85 -1.78 1.00 11.99
CA ARG A 85 -2.91 0.08 12.17
C ARG A 85 -2.43 -1.35 11.93
N ARG A 86 -2.91 -2.27 12.77
CA ARG A 86 -2.54 -3.69 12.67
C ARG A 86 -3.20 -4.30 11.44
N ILE A 87 -2.42 -4.94 10.59
CA ILE A 87 -2.89 -5.69 9.43
C ILE A 87 -2.45 -7.15 9.50
N VAL A 88 -3.30 -8.03 9.00
CA VAL A 88 -2.95 -9.41 8.67
C VAL A 88 -3.21 -9.61 7.19
N PHE A 89 -2.27 -10.21 6.47
CA PHE A 89 -2.36 -10.29 5.02
C PHE A 89 -1.67 -11.51 4.46
N HIS A 90 -2.01 -11.86 3.23
CA HIS A 90 -1.24 -12.78 2.41
C HIS A 90 -1.15 -12.25 0.99
N ASN A 91 0.03 -12.32 0.40
CA ASN A 91 0.24 -11.94 -0.99
C ASN A 91 0.53 -13.18 -1.84
N GLY A 92 0.21 -13.13 -3.12
CA GLY A 92 0.45 -14.19 -4.09
C GLY A 92 1.23 -13.63 -5.26
N ARG A 93 2.25 -14.37 -5.71
CA ARG A 93 2.98 -14.06 -6.94
C ARG A 93 3.18 -15.35 -7.72
N GLN A 94 2.71 -15.36 -8.96
CA GLN A 94 2.93 -16.44 -9.91
C GLN A 94 3.17 -15.89 -11.31
N LEU A 95 3.65 -16.76 -12.21
CA LEU A 95 3.67 -16.43 -13.62
C LEU A 95 2.25 -16.08 -14.07
N GLY A 96 2.06 -14.88 -14.61
CA GLY A 96 0.76 -14.41 -15.06
C GLY A 96 -0.12 -13.77 -14.01
N ALA A 97 0.25 -13.77 -12.72
CA ALA A 97 -0.64 -13.31 -11.66
C ALA A 97 0.08 -12.68 -10.45
N ARG A 98 -0.54 -11.62 -9.92
CA ARG A 98 -0.21 -11.01 -8.63
C ARG A 98 -1.50 -10.81 -7.84
N SER A 99 -1.46 -11.09 -6.55
CA SER A 99 -2.59 -10.88 -5.65
C SER A 99 -2.15 -10.44 -4.27
N VAL A 100 -3.05 -9.77 -3.55
CA VAL A 100 -2.95 -9.58 -2.09
C VAL A 100 -4.34 -9.57 -1.50
N LEU A 101 -4.47 -10.16 -0.31
CA LEU A 101 -5.60 -9.97 0.59
C LEU A 101 -5.06 -9.36 1.87
N VAL A 102 -5.52 -8.16 2.22
CA VAL A 102 -5.21 -7.47 3.47
C VAL A 102 -6.47 -7.38 4.31
N VAL A 103 -6.35 -7.71 5.59
CA VAL A 103 -7.43 -7.71 6.56
C VAL A 103 -7.05 -6.80 7.73
N TYR A 104 -8.01 -5.96 8.15
CA TYR A 104 -7.92 -5.05 9.28
C TYR A 104 -8.89 -5.53 10.37
N PRO A 105 -8.41 -6.29 11.37
CA PRO A 105 -9.30 -6.89 12.37
C PRO A 105 -10.03 -5.89 13.25
N ALA A 106 -9.40 -4.75 13.56
CA ALA A 106 -10.01 -3.70 14.37
C ALA A 106 -11.14 -2.96 13.64
N ASP A 107 -11.02 -2.83 12.31
CA ASP A 107 -11.91 -2.01 11.48
C ASP A 107 -12.96 -2.86 10.72
N ASN A 108 -12.97 -4.19 10.94
CA ASN A 108 -13.83 -5.14 10.22
C ASN A 108 -13.78 -4.97 8.69
N LEU A 109 -12.58 -4.74 8.15
CA LEU A 109 -12.34 -4.44 6.73
C LEU A 109 -11.43 -5.49 6.09
N ALA A 110 -11.75 -5.87 4.85
CA ALA A 110 -10.92 -6.72 4.00
C ALA A 110 -10.79 -6.09 2.61
N ILE A 111 -9.56 -6.02 2.08
CA ILE A 111 -9.23 -5.50 0.75
C ILE A 111 -8.48 -6.58 -0.02
N ALA A 112 -8.98 -6.91 -1.21
CA ALA A 112 -8.30 -7.81 -2.14
C ALA A 112 -7.96 -7.08 -3.45
N ILE A 113 -6.70 -7.18 -3.89
CA ILE A 113 -6.24 -6.66 -5.18
C ILE A 113 -5.72 -7.83 -6.00
N LEU A 114 -6.16 -7.92 -7.26
CA LEU A 114 -5.73 -8.90 -8.23
C LEU A 114 -5.17 -8.21 -9.47
N SER A 115 -4.13 -8.80 -10.05
CA SER A 115 -3.53 -8.39 -11.31
C SER A 115 -3.20 -9.64 -12.12
N ASN A 116 -3.50 -9.58 -13.41
CA ASN A 116 -3.18 -10.63 -14.38
C ASN A 116 -1.82 -10.40 -15.05
N LEU A 117 -0.92 -9.66 -14.41
CA LEU A 117 0.46 -9.46 -14.85
C LEU A 117 1.43 -9.95 -13.77
N THR A 118 2.42 -10.77 -14.16
CA THR A 118 3.43 -11.30 -13.24
C THR A 118 4.08 -10.20 -12.41
N GLY A 119 3.95 -10.28 -11.09
CA GLY A 119 4.72 -9.45 -10.17
C GLY A 119 4.37 -7.95 -10.19
N ILE A 120 3.32 -7.51 -10.90
CA ILE A 120 2.92 -6.11 -10.98
C ILE A 120 1.52 -5.92 -10.37
N PRO A 121 1.31 -4.91 -9.51
CA PRO A 121 2.32 -4.02 -8.96
C PRO A 121 3.32 -4.76 -8.06
N GLN A 122 4.56 -4.29 -8.04
CA GLN A 122 5.62 -4.88 -7.22
C GLN A 122 5.31 -4.66 -5.74
N LEU A 123 4.87 -3.45 -5.39
CA LEU A 123 4.49 -3.01 -4.05
C LEU A 123 2.96 -3.10 -3.85
N ILE A 124 2.37 -4.27 -4.13
CA ILE A 124 0.91 -4.45 -4.08
C ILE A 124 0.32 -4.22 -2.68
N GLU A 125 1.10 -4.45 -1.62
CA GLU A 125 0.69 -4.18 -0.24
C GLU A 125 0.47 -2.67 -0.04
N GLY A 126 1.38 -1.85 -0.59
CA GLY A 126 1.25 -0.38 -0.62
C GLY A 126 -0.03 0.07 -1.33
N VAL A 127 -0.38 -0.60 -2.43
CA VAL A 127 -1.64 -0.36 -3.16
C VAL A 127 -2.85 -0.67 -2.28
N ALA A 128 -2.88 -1.85 -1.65
CA ALA A 128 -4.00 -2.26 -0.81
C ALA A 128 -4.20 -1.34 0.39
N VAL A 129 -3.12 -0.96 1.11
CA VAL A 129 -3.24 -0.07 2.28
C VAL A 129 -3.59 1.37 1.89
N SER A 130 -3.13 1.84 0.73
CA SER A 130 -3.50 3.16 0.21
C SER A 130 -4.98 3.24 -0.14
N ILE A 131 -5.54 2.15 -0.69
CA ILE A 131 -6.98 2.04 -0.96
C ILE A 131 -7.76 1.91 0.34
N ALA A 132 -7.25 1.17 1.33
CA ALA A 132 -7.94 0.96 2.61
C ALA A 132 -8.08 2.25 3.45
N ASP A 133 -7.10 3.15 3.39
CA ASP A 133 -6.99 4.29 4.30
C ASP A 133 -8.22 5.22 4.32
N PRO A 134 -8.74 5.70 3.17
CA PRO A 134 -9.95 6.51 3.16
C PRO A 134 -11.16 5.83 3.82
N PHE A 135 -11.37 4.54 3.58
CA PHE A 135 -12.50 3.79 4.16
C PHE A 135 -12.39 3.69 5.67
N ILE A 136 -11.19 3.36 6.18
CA ILE A 136 -10.96 3.24 7.63
C ILE A 136 -11.16 4.60 8.33
N ARG A 137 -10.69 5.69 7.72
CA ARG A 137 -10.88 7.03 8.27
C ARG A 137 -12.36 7.40 8.36
N ILE A 138 -13.13 7.08 7.33
CA ILE A 138 -14.60 7.27 7.33
C ILE A 138 -15.25 6.42 8.44
N ILE A 139 -14.90 5.12 8.54
CA ILE A 139 -15.41 4.21 9.60
C ILE A 139 -15.13 4.78 11.00
N ASN A 140 -13.95 5.33 11.20
CA ASN A 140 -13.50 5.88 12.49
C ASN A 140 -13.90 7.34 12.71
N GLY A 141 -14.68 7.94 11.80
CA GLY A 141 -15.18 9.33 11.94
C GLY A 141 -14.11 10.42 11.79
N ASP A 142 -12.97 10.11 11.17
CA ASP A 142 -11.92 11.08 10.89
C ASP A 142 -12.29 11.89 9.63
N ALA A 143 -12.99 12.99 9.86
CA ALA A 143 -13.54 13.83 8.80
C ALA A 143 -12.44 14.53 7.97
N CYS A 144 -12.64 14.56 6.64
CA CYS A 144 -11.86 15.41 5.75
C CYS A 144 -12.03 16.87 6.12
N GLN A 145 -10.96 17.64 5.97
CA GLN A 145 -10.92 19.08 6.15
C GLN A 145 -10.62 19.75 4.81
N PHE A 146 -11.05 21.00 4.67
CA PHE A 146 -10.51 21.87 3.64
C PHE A 146 -9.03 22.10 3.94
N ALA A 147 -8.18 22.11 2.92
CA ALA A 147 -6.85 22.64 3.12
C ALA A 147 -6.90 24.16 3.19
N ASP A 148 -5.99 24.74 3.97
CA ASP A 148 -5.70 26.16 3.90
C ASP A 148 -5.22 26.52 2.47
N GLU A 149 -5.50 27.75 2.00
CA GLU A 149 -5.00 28.24 0.69
C GLU A 149 -3.48 28.07 0.55
N GLU A 150 -2.78 27.96 1.68
CA GLU A 150 -1.36 27.71 1.77
C GLU A 150 -0.91 26.34 1.26
N LEU A 151 -1.78 25.32 1.19
CA LEU A 151 -1.41 23.99 0.68
C LEU A 151 -1.10 24.02 -0.83
N ILE A 152 -1.78 24.86 -1.59
CA ILE A 152 -1.60 24.96 -3.04
C ILE A 152 -0.31 25.74 -3.33
N GLY A 153 0.55 25.21 -4.20
CA GLY A 153 1.77 25.89 -4.59
C GLY A 153 2.92 24.98 -4.97
N ASN A 154 4.10 25.58 -5.02
CA ASN A 154 5.36 24.91 -5.33
C ASN A 154 6.22 24.80 -4.08
N TYR A 155 6.88 23.65 -3.96
CA TYR A 155 7.66 23.25 -2.81
C TYR A 155 8.97 22.63 -3.25
N GLN A 156 9.96 22.68 -2.36
CA GLN A 156 11.15 21.83 -2.41
C GLN A 156 10.96 20.67 -1.45
N TYR A 157 11.23 19.45 -1.91
CA TYR A 157 11.22 18.28 -1.04
C TYR A 157 12.62 17.68 -0.87
N LEU A 158 12.83 17.01 0.26
CA LEU A 158 13.94 16.11 0.54
C LEU A 158 13.37 14.78 1.04
N VAL A 159 13.62 13.70 0.30
CA VAL A 159 13.29 12.32 0.71
C VAL A 159 14.56 11.60 1.14
N GLY A 160 14.58 11.08 2.37
CA GLY A 160 15.72 10.40 2.98
C GLY A 160 16.58 11.32 3.85
N MET A 161 17.81 10.87 4.13
CA MET A 161 18.75 11.61 4.98
C MET A 161 19.28 12.86 4.28
N PRO A 162 19.61 13.95 4.99
CA PRO A 162 20.13 15.18 4.38
C PRO A 162 21.34 14.99 3.45
N ASP A 163 22.25 14.07 3.79
CA ASP A 163 23.52 13.90 3.08
C ASP A 163 23.41 13.01 1.83
N ASN A 164 22.40 12.13 1.77
CA ASN A 164 22.24 11.14 0.69
C ASN A 164 20.79 11.00 0.19
N GLY A 165 19.94 11.95 0.56
CA GLY A 165 18.54 11.99 0.20
C GLY A 165 18.33 12.55 -1.19
N SER A 166 17.19 12.20 -1.78
CA SER A 166 16.76 12.73 -3.07
C SER A 166 16.03 14.05 -2.89
N ARG A 167 16.44 15.08 -3.64
CA ARG A 167 15.81 16.40 -3.64
C ARG A 167 15.09 16.64 -4.95
N GLY A 168 14.04 17.44 -4.90
CA GLY A 168 13.29 17.85 -6.08
C GLY A 168 12.20 18.86 -5.75
N THR A 169 11.42 19.21 -6.76
CA THR A 169 10.25 20.08 -6.58
C THR A 169 8.97 19.28 -6.50
N LEU A 170 8.03 19.80 -5.72
CA LEU A 170 6.67 19.31 -5.61
C LEU A 170 5.72 20.45 -5.98
N THR A 171 4.78 20.19 -6.88
CA THR A 171 3.65 21.10 -7.14
C THR A 171 2.37 20.46 -6.63
N ILE A 172 1.55 21.21 -5.88
CA ILE A 172 0.23 20.80 -5.41
C ILE A 172 -0.84 21.71 -6.04
N SER A 173 -1.90 21.10 -6.55
CA SER A 173 -3.07 21.78 -7.12
C SER A 173 -4.38 21.11 -6.68
N GLU A 174 -5.50 21.83 -6.80
CA GLU A 174 -6.83 21.27 -6.55
C GLU A 174 -7.19 20.24 -7.65
N LEU A 175 -7.79 19.12 -7.26
CA LEU A 175 -8.21 18.05 -8.18
C LEU A 175 -9.72 18.15 -8.48
N MET A 176 -10.57 18.01 -7.47
CA MET A 176 -12.04 18.03 -7.60
C MET A 176 -12.70 18.55 -6.31
N GLY A 177 -13.18 19.80 -6.36
CA GLY A 177 -13.79 20.47 -5.21
C GLY A 177 -12.81 20.66 -4.04
N ARG A 178 -13.26 21.39 -3.02
CA ARG A 178 -12.37 21.90 -1.96
C ARG A 178 -11.72 20.85 -1.04
N TYR A 179 -11.94 19.55 -1.24
CA TYR A 179 -11.47 18.49 -0.32
C TYR A 179 -10.38 17.56 -0.89
N SER A 180 -10.07 17.67 -2.19
CA SER A 180 -9.09 16.77 -2.82
C SER A 180 -8.08 17.54 -3.65
N TYR A 181 -6.82 17.19 -3.45
CA TYR A 181 -5.68 17.81 -4.12
C TYR A 181 -4.88 16.74 -4.85
N GLN A 182 -4.10 17.17 -5.83
CA GLN A 182 -3.18 16.35 -6.61
C GLN A 182 -1.87 17.10 -6.77
N GLY A 183 -0.89 16.45 -7.39
CA GLY A 183 0.37 17.09 -7.64
C GLY A 183 1.35 16.26 -8.46
N SER A 184 2.57 16.74 -8.54
CA SER A 184 3.68 15.99 -9.12
C SER A 184 4.97 16.27 -8.36
N MET A 185 5.79 15.25 -8.21
CA MET A 185 7.14 15.33 -7.66
C MET A 185 8.12 15.12 -8.81
N THR A 186 9.10 16.00 -8.96
CA THR A 186 10.23 15.70 -9.86
C THR A 186 11.04 14.54 -9.33
N THR A 187 11.89 13.95 -10.15
CA THR A 187 12.86 12.93 -9.70
C THR A 187 14.28 13.44 -9.87
N SER A 188 15.28 12.62 -9.52
CA SER A 188 16.68 12.88 -9.85
C SER A 188 16.84 13.19 -11.36
N PRO A 189 17.71 14.15 -11.74
CA PRO A 189 17.87 14.58 -13.15
C PRO A 189 18.18 13.46 -14.14
N ASN A 190 18.83 12.38 -13.69
CA ASN A 190 19.22 11.23 -14.51
C ASN A 190 18.24 10.06 -14.44
N ALA A 191 17.08 10.22 -13.79
CA ALA A 191 16.07 9.17 -13.71
C ALA A 191 15.34 9.02 -15.06
N LYS A 192 14.93 7.78 -15.37
CA LYS A 192 14.16 7.47 -16.61
C LYS A 192 12.79 8.15 -16.64
N ILE A 193 12.23 8.43 -15.46
CA ILE A 193 10.96 9.12 -15.27
C ILE A 193 11.31 10.41 -14.58
N SER A 194 11.03 11.56 -15.19
CA SER A 194 11.41 12.88 -14.67
C SER A 194 10.43 13.43 -13.63
N GLN A 195 9.19 12.93 -13.63
CA GLN A 195 8.13 13.33 -12.71
C GLN A 195 7.23 12.15 -12.34
N ILE A 196 6.83 12.09 -11.07
CA ILE A 196 5.93 11.08 -10.53
C ILE A 196 4.68 11.81 -9.97
N PRO A 197 3.46 11.39 -10.33
CA PRO A 197 2.25 12.06 -9.87
C PRO A 197 1.94 11.74 -8.40
N ILE A 198 1.46 12.75 -7.68
CA ILE A 198 0.67 12.60 -6.46
C ILE A 198 -0.79 12.54 -6.91
N THR A 199 -1.37 11.35 -6.89
CA THR A 199 -2.72 11.11 -7.44
C THR A 199 -3.83 11.57 -6.52
N SER A 200 -3.54 11.65 -5.22
CA SER A 200 -4.47 12.15 -4.22
C SER A 200 -3.69 12.68 -3.02
N LEU A 201 -4.13 13.83 -2.52
CA LEU A 201 -3.75 14.38 -1.23
C LEU A 201 -5.04 14.85 -0.55
N VAL A 202 -5.24 14.37 0.68
CA VAL A 202 -6.43 14.64 1.50
C VAL A 202 -5.97 15.09 2.88
N VAL A 203 -6.59 16.17 3.37
CA VAL A 203 -6.36 16.70 4.72
C VAL A 203 -7.42 16.10 5.65
N TYR A 204 -6.98 15.47 6.72
CA TYR A 204 -7.83 14.95 7.79
C TYR A 204 -7.49 15.66 9.11
N LYS A 205 -8.38 15.57 10.10
CA LYS A 205 -8.10 16.10 11.45
C LYS A 205 -6.83 15.51 12.06
N SER A 206 -6.55 14.24 11.74
CA SER A 206 -5.38 13.51 12.26
C SER A 206 -4.07 13.76 11.48
N GLY A 207 -4.13 14.49 10.36
CA GLY A 207 -2.98 14.81 9.52
C GLY A 207 -3.28 14.73 8.02
N ILE A 208 -2.23 14.84 7.21
CA ILE A 208 -2.34 14.85 5.75
C ILE A 208 -1.93 13.48 5.21
N SER A 209 -2.74 12.93 4.30
CA SER A 209 -2.46 11.68 3.59
C SER A 209 -2.27 11.99 2.11
N ALA A 210 -1.18 11.53 1.51
CA ALA A 210 -0.94 11.65 0.09
C ALA A 210 -0.55 10.31 -0.53
N ILE A 211 -0.80 10.12 -1.82
CA ILE A 211 -0.47 8.90 -2.56
C ILE A 211 0.38 9.28 -3.77
N VAL A 212 1.61 8.78 -3.81
CA VAL A 212 2.49 8.85 -4.98
C VAL A 212 2.28 7.59 -5.82
N ALA A 213 2.04 7.75 -7.12
CA ALA A 213 1.93 6.62 -8.05
C ALA A 213 3.25 6.39 -8.78
N ALA A 214 4.04 5.45 -8.26
CA ALA A 214 5.30 5.03 -8.85
C ALA A 214 5.11 3.81 -9.79
N PRO A 215 6.06 3.51 -10.69
CA PRO A 215 6.00 2.32 -11.55
C PRO A 215 5.86 1.00 -10.79
N GLU A 216 6.37 0.96 -9.56
CA GLU A 216 6.35 -0.21 -8.69
C GLU A 216 5.00 -0.39 -7.97
N GLY A 217 4.20 0.66 -7.84
CA GLY A 217 2.92 0.66 -7.12
C GLY A 217 2.57 2.02 -6.51
N LEU A 218 1.60 2.02 -5.59
CA LEU A 218 1.22 3.20 -4.84
C LEU A 218 2.01 3.30 -3.54
N LEU A 219 2.53 4.49 -3.29
CA LEU A 219 3.35 4.84 -2.14
C LEU A 219 2.60 5.86 -1.27
N PRO A 220 2.00 5.42 -0.15
CA PRO A 220 1.36 6.34 0.78
C PRO A 220 2.42 7.21 1.47
N ILE A 221 2.08 8.48 1.63
CA ILE A 221 2.84 9.46 2.40
C ILE A 221 1.95 9.98 3.52
N LYS A 222 2.46 9.89 4.75
CA LYS A 222 1.86 10.50 5.92
C LYS A 222 2.59 11.80 6.22
N LEU A 223 1.87 12.92 6.20
CA LEU A 223 2.41 14.25 6.39
C LEU A 223 1.76 14.95 7.59
N LYS A 224 2.52 15.87 8.20
CA LYS A 224 2.05 16.86 9.18
C LYS A 224 2.51 18.23 8.74
N THR A 225 1.72 19.25 9.06
CA THR A 225 2.09 20.65 8.84
C THR A 225 3.23 21.04 9.77
N THR A 226 4.19 21.79 9.24
CA THR A 226 5.28 22.46 9.97
C THR A 226 5.20 23.96 9.69
N PRO A 227 5.89 24.82 10.46
CA PRO A 227 5.90 26.26 10.20
C PRO A 227 6.40 26.65 8.80
N THR A 228 7.18 25.79 8.14
CA THR A 228 7.83 26.05 6.84
C THR A 228 7.26 25.20 5.69
N GLY A 229 6.28 24.34 5.97
CA GLY A 229 5.67 23.44 4.99
C GLY A 229 5.13 22.16 5.64
N PHE A 230 5.68 21.01 5.26
CA PHE A 230 5.25 19.69 5.73
C PHE A 230 6.43 18.76 6.02
N SER A 231 6.22 17.83 6.94
CA SER A 231 7.16 16.73 7.17
C SER A 231 6.43 15.44 7.48
N GLY A 232 7.10 14.32 7.25
CA GLY A 232 6.56 13.02 7.58
C GLY A 232 7.30 11.87 6.94
N PHE A 233 6.57 10.86 6.50
CA PHE A 233 7.13 9.61 6.00
C PHE A 233 6.45 9.15 4.72
N LEU A 234 7.25 8.79 3.72
CA LEU A 234 6.84 7.95 2.60
C LEU A 234 7.06 6.50 2.99
N THR A 235 6.02 5.68 2.90
CA THR A 235 6.07 4.27 3.30
C THR A 235 5.98 3.35 2.09
N PHE A 236 6.85 2.35 2.02
CA PHE A 236 6.76 1.24 1.08
C PHE A 236 6.92 -0.09 1.80
N HIS A 237 6.42 -1.17 1.22
CA HIS A 237 6.54 -2.50 1.84
C HIS A 237 7.69 -3.27 1.19
N LYS A 238 8.69 -3.65 2.00
CA LYS A 238 9.75 -4.56 1.56
C LYS A 238 9.53 -5.92 2.21
N GLY A 239 8.99 -6.85 1.43
CA GLY A 239 8.48 -8.11 1.98
C GLY A 239 7.28 -7.82 2.87
N ARG A 240 7.36 -8.19 4.16
CA ARG A 240 6.26 -8.01 5.11
C ARG A 240 6.31 -6.74 5.96
N ASN A 241 7.46 -6.08 6.02
CA ASN A 241 7.64 -4.93 6.90
C ASN A 241 7.44 -3.63 6.12
N PRO A 242 6.66 -2.66 6.66
CA PRO A 242 6.69 -1.31 6.16
C PRO A 242 8.09 -0.74 6.35
N GLN A 243 8.50 0.10 5.41
CA GLN A 243 9.76 0.84 5.40
C GLN A 243 9.40 2.30 5.23
N ASP A 244 9.75 3.09 6.23
CA ASP A 244 9.51 4.53 6.23
C ASP A 244 10.77 5.26 5.80
N ILE A 245 10.61 6.19 4.86
CA ILE A 245 11.64 7.15 4.47
C ILE A 245 11.13 8.53 4.87
N SER A 246 11.93 9.28 5.62
CA SER A 246 11.60 10.66 5.97
C SER A 246 11.39 11.49 4.71
N ILE A 247 10.39 12.36 4.74
CA ILE A 247 10.19 13.38 3.72
C ILE A 247 9.99 14.73 4.41
N GLU A 248 10.74 15.73 3.95
CA GLU A 248 10.51 17.13 4.29
C GLU A 248 10.13 17.90 3.03
N ILE A 249 9.18 18.82 3.17
CA ILE A 249 8.60 19.60 2.08
C ILE A 249 8.55 21.05 2.57
N ASN A 250 9.38 21.91 1.99
CA ASN A 250 9.44 23.33 2.36
C ASN A 250 8.90 24.17 1.22
N ARG A 251 8.15 25.23 1.55
CA ARG A 251 7.61 26.14 0.53
C ARG A 251 8.75 26.86 -0.20
N GLN A 252 8.61 27.00 -1.51
CA GLN A 252 9.52 27.82 -2.32
C GLN A 252 9.31 29.31 -2.06
#